data_AF-A0A482EAM6-F1
#
_entry.id   AF-A0A482EAM6-F1
#
_cell.length_a   1.000
_cell.length_b   1.000
_cell.length_c   1.000
_cell.angle_alpha   90.00
_cell.angle_beta   90.00
_cell.angle_gamma   90.00
#
_symmetry.space_group_name_H-M   'P 1'
#
loop_
_entity.id
_entity.type
_entity.pdbx_description
1 polymer ?
#
loop_
_entity_poly.entity_id
_entity_poly.type
_entity_poly.pdbx_seq_one_letter_code
_entity_poly.pdbx_strand_id
1 'polypeptide(L)'
;MDVPVLIYINQLLKQLMNLKLIFQLTQHIRDEQLIKQLIEYFDCGFFVKHNNAYFREKFSDIENKIIPFFLKNPVKRVKFLDYKYWCQAAELIKNKAHLTEKWVR
;
A
#
# COMPACT_ATOMS: atom_id res chain seq x y z
N MET A 1 17.25 -1.04 13.15
CA MET A 1 16.49 0.19 12.86
C MET A 1 15.30 -0.22 12.03
N ASP A 2 14.18 -0.52 12.69
CA ASP A 2 12.93 -0.87 12.01
C ASP A 2 12.37 0.39 11.36
N VAL A 3 12.33 0.43 10.03
CA VAL A 3 11.62 1.50 9.31
C VAL A 3 10.14 1.10 9.30
N PRO A 4 9.26 1.83 10.00
CA PRO A 4 7.84 1.50 10.00
C PRO A 4 7.26 1.71 8.60
N VAL A 5 6.64 0.66 8.05
CA VAL A 5 5.74 0.80 6.90
C VAL A 5 4.46 1.41 7.46
N LEU A 6 4.27 2.70 7.20
CA LEU A 6 3.08 3.44 7.60
C LEU A 6 1.95 3.13 6.62
N ILE A 7 0.90 2.45 7.10
CA ILE A 7 -0.39 2.39 6.43
C ILE A 7 -1.22 3.56 6.97
N TYR A 8 -1.42 4.59 6.16
CA TYR A 8 -2.18 5.77 6.53
C TYR A 8 -3.63 5.63 6.07
N ILE A 9 -4.59 5.66 7.01
CA ILE A 9 -6.02 5.77 6.74
C ILE A 9 -6.42 7.20 7.09
N ASN A 10 -6.72 8.02 6.06
CA ASN A 10 -7.03 9.43 6.26
C ASN A 10 -8.44 9.58 6.86
N GLN A 11 -8.54 10.35 7.94
CA GLN A 11 -9.77 10.63 8.67
C GLN A 11 -10.11 12.10 8.45
N LEU A 12 -11.22 12.40 7.75
CA LEU A 12 -12.00 13.67 7.79
C LEU A 12 -13.08 13.67 6.68
N LEU A 13 -14.24 13.09 7.01
CA LEU A 13 -15.65 13.31 6.62
C LEU A 13 -16.12 14.36 5.56
N LYS A 14 -15.28 14.93 4.67
CA LYS A 14 -15.71 15.95 3.68
C LYS A 14 -15.19 15.78 2.24
N GLN A 15 -14.51 14.67 1.93
CA GLN A 15 -14.21 14.22 0.57
C GLN A 15 -14.93 12.89 0.32
N LEU A 16 -16.21 12.92 -0.01
CA LEU A 16 -16.91 11.72 -0.44
C LEU A 16 -16.18 11.15 -1.68
N MET A 17 -15.61 9.95 -1.56
CA MET A 17 -15.19 9.02 -2.62
C MET A 17 -13.71 8.93 -3.08
N ASN A 18 -12.73 9.66 -2.52
CA ASN A 18 -11.32 9.44 -2.88
C ASN A 18 -10.57 8.54 -1.88
N LEU A 19 -11.06 7.33 -1.68
CA LEU A 19 -10.38 6.34 -0.85
C LEU A 19 -9.20 5.75 -1.62
N LYS A 20 -7.98 6.09 -1.18
CA LYS A 20 -6.75 5.62 -1.84
C LYS A 20 -6.07 4.56 -0.99
N LEU A 21 -6.05 3.33 -1.49
CA LEU A 21 -5.19 2.28 -0.95
C LEU A 21 -3.75 2.52 -1.39
N ILE A 22 -2.82 2.55 -0.45
CA ILE A 22 -1.39 2.78 -0.73
C ILE A 22 -0.60 1.62 -0.15
N PHE A 23 0.29 1.07 -0.98
CA PHE A 23 1.45 0.32 -0.53
C PHE A 23 2.68 1.22 -0.67
N GLN A 24 3.48 1.35 0.40
CA GLN A 24 4.69 2.13 0.38
C GLN A 24 5.81 1.44 1.15
N LEU A 25 6.99 1.34 0.55
CA LEU A 25 8.24 1.03 1.25
C LEU A 25 9.07 2.30 1.32
N THR A 26 9.53 2.66 2.52
CA THR A 26 10.39 3.81 2.75
C THR A 26 11.76 3.29 3.16
N GLN A 27 12.82 3.87 2.60
CA GLN A 27 14.18 3.60 3.04
C GLN A 27 15.01 4.88 3.02
N HIS A 28 16.11 4.92 3.78
CA HIS A 28 17.06 6.01 3.69
C HIS A 28 17.59 6.18 2.25
N ILE A 29 17.87 7.43 1.82
CA ILE A 29 18.25 7.72 0.43
C ILE A 29 19.53 7.00 -0.03
N ARG A 30 20.42 6.65 0.91
CA ARG A 30 21.64 5.85 0.65
C ARG A 30 21.33 4.49 -0.01
N ASP A 31 20.14 3.96 0.22
CA ASP A 31 19.68 2.68 -0.30
C ASP A 31 18.74 2.87 -1.51
N GLU A 32 18.88 3.97 -2.27
CA GLU A 32 18.04 4.20 -3.46
C GLU A 32 18.15 3.07 -4.50
N GLN A 33 19.33 2.45 -4.61
CA GLN A 33 19.57 1.31 -5.50
C GLN A 33 18.65 0.13 -5.15
N LEU A 34 18.46 -0.14 -3.85
CA LEU A 34 17.56 -1.19 -3.38
C LEU A 34 16.12 -0.90 -3.80
N ILE A 35 15.66 0.35 -3.67
CA ILE A 35 14.31 0.73 -4.08
C ILE A 35 14.13 0.56 -5.59
N LYS A 36 15.12 0.96 -6.41
CA LYS A 36 15.10 0.76 -7.86
C LYS A 36 15.03 -0.73 -8.23
N GLN A 37 15.82 -1.58 -7.56
CA GLN A 37 15.78 -3.04 -7.75
C GLN A 37 14.42 -3.64 -7.35
N LEU A 38 13.75 -3.11 -6.34
CA LEU A 38 12.40 -3.56 -6.00
C LEU A 38 11.37 -3.19 -7.07
N ILE A 39 11.51 -2.02 -7.72
CA ILE A 39 10.67 -1.63 -8.87
C ILE A 39 10.85 -2.61 -10.02
N GLU A 40 12.11 -2.94 -10.34
CA GLU A 40 12.43 -3.94 -11.36
C GLU A 40 11.90 -5.33 -10.98
N TYR A 41 12.08 -5.75 -9.72
CA TYR A 41 11.67 -7.06 -9.24
C TYR A 41 10.14 -7.26 -9.26
N PHE A 42 9.39 -6.27 -8.80
CA PHE A 42 7.92 -6.32 -8.82
C PHE A 42 7.33 -5.97 -10.18
N ASP A 43 8.14 -5.43 -11.10
CA ASP A 43 7.69 -4.88 -12.38
C ASP A 43 6.59 -3.83 -12.18
N CYS A 44 6.60 -3.14 -11.04
CA CYS A 44 5.63 -2.09 -10.72
C CYS A 44 6.21 -1.08 -9.73
N GLY A 45 5.46 -0.02 -9.53
CA GLY A 45 5.82 1.04 -8.59
C GLY A 45 6.69 2.11 -9.21
N PHE A 46 6.82 3.20 -8.48
CA PHE A 46 7.66 4.31 -8.88
C PHE A 46 8.52 4.80 -7.73
N PHE A 47 9.74 5.20 -8.08
CA PHE A 47 10.69 5.79 -7.16
C PHE A 47 10.30 7.25 -6.91
N VAL A 48 10.12 7.60 -5.65
CA VAL A 48 9.97 9.00 -5.24
C VAL A 48 11.20 9.39 -4.43
N LYS A 49 11.84 10.50 -4.82
CA LYS A 49 13.01 11.05 -4.13
C LYS A 49 12.61 12.26 -3.29
N HIS A 50 12.73 12.15 -1.98
CA HIS A 50 12.81 13.28 -1.05
C HIS A 50 14.02 13.07 -0.13
N ASN A 51 13.90 13.39 1.17
CA ASN A 51 14.89 12.98 2.19
C ASN A 51 15.02 11.45 2.34
N ASN A 52 14.06 10.69 1.81
CA ASN A 52 14.05 9.23 1.76
C ASN A 52 13.77 8.73 0.33
N ALA A 53 14.07 7.46 0.10
CA ALA A 53 13.70 6.71 -1.08
C ALA A 53 12.35 5.99 -0.84
N TYR A 54 11.39 6.17 -1.74
CA TYR A 54 10.08 5.52 -1.63
C TYR A 54 9.78 4.64 -2.83
N PHE A 55 9.25 3.45 -2.56
CA PHE A 55 8.52 2.61 -3.50
C PHE A 55 7.01 2.87 -3.30
N ARG A 56 6.28 3.29 -4.33
CA ARG A 56 4.84 3.57 -4.23
C ARG A 56 4.06 3.00 -5.41
N GLU A 57 2.87 2.48 -5.15
CA GLU A 57 2.05 1.78 -6.13
C GLU A 57 0.71 2.44 -6.48
N LYS A 58 0.21 2.14 -7.69
CA LYS A 58 -1.18 2.38 -8.08
C LYS A 58 -2.07 1.20 -7.66
N PHE A 59 -3.38 1.45 -7.53
CA PHE A 59 -4.32 0.43 -7.05
C PHE A 59 -4.31 -0.85 -7.90
N SER A 60 -4.21 -0.74 -9.23
CA SER A 60 -4.17 -1.92 -10.12
C SER A 60 -2.99 -2.85 -9.79
N ASP A 61 -1.84 -2.29 -9.41
CA ASP A 61 -0.63 -3.07 -9.16
C ASP A 61 -0.64 -3.62 -7.73
N ILE A 62 -1.25 -2.87 -6.80
CA ILE A 62 -1.59 -3.38 -5.47
C ILE A 62 -2.45 -4.65 -5.58
N GLU A 63 -3.53 -4.59 -6.35
CA GLU A 63 -4.46 -5.70 -6.53
C GLU A 63 -3.80 -6.90 -7.22
N ASN A 64 -3.11 -6.67 -8.34
CA ASN A 64 -2.66 -7.74 -9.22
C ASN A 64 -1.26 -8.29 -8.89
N LYS A 65 -0.43 -7.52 -8.18
CA LYS A 65 0.98 -7.89 -7.92
C LYS A 65 1.30 -7.97 -6.44
N ILE A 66 1.00 -6.90 -5.68
CA ILE A 66 1.43 -6.80 -4.28
C ILE A 66 0.63 -7.72 -3.35
N ILE A 67 -0.71 -7.73 -3.46
CA ILE A 67 -1.56 -8.60 -2.63
C ILE A 67 -1.20 -10.08 -2.87
N PRO A 68 -1.13 -10.59 -4.12
CA PRO A 68 -0.73 -11.97 -4.37
C PRO A 68 0.66 -12.32 -3.86
N PHE A 69 1.62 -11.38 -3.93
CA PHE A 69 2.97 -11.61 -3.43
C PHE A 69 2.98 -11.89 -1.92
N PHE A 70 2.32 -11.06 -1.12
CA PHE A 70 2.27 -11.23 0.34
C PHE A 70 1.31 -12.35 0.79
N LEU A 71 0.40 -12.80 -0.07
CA LEU A 71 -0.38 -14.02 0.18
C LEU A 71 0.53 -15.26 0.12
N LYS A 72 1.44 -15.30 -0.87
CA LYS A 72 2.43 -16.39 -1.02
C LYS A 72 3.60 -16.26 -0.04
N ASN A 73 3.94 -15.03 0.35
CA ASN A 73 5.04 -14.71 1.26
C ASN A 73 4.53 -13.91 2.46
N PRO A 74 3.86 -14.57 3.44
CA PRO A 74 3.20 -13.88 4.54
C PRO A 74 4.16 -13.01 5.35
N VAL A 75 3.75 -11.76 5.58
CA VAL A 75 4.42 -10.89 6.53
C VAL A 75 4.29 -11.50 7.93
N LYS A 76 5.35 -11.48 8.73
CA LYS A 76 5.35 -12.13 10.04
C LYS A 76 4.71 -11.24 11.11
N ARG A 77 4.13 -11.88 12.13
CA ARG A 77 3.63 -11.25 13.38
C ARG A 77 2.47 -10.27 13.15
N VAL A 78 2.41 -9.20 13.94
CA VAL A 78 1.30 -8.22 14.01
C VAL A 78 0.97 -7.59 12.67
N LYS A 79 1.97 -7.41 11.80
CA LYS A 79 1.79 -6.82 10.47
C LYS A 79 1.00 -7.70 9.50
N PHE A 80 0.88 -9.00 9.79
CA PHE A 80 -0.01 -9.88 9.03
C PHE A 80 -1.48 -9.51 9.21
N LEU A 81 -1.85 -9.04 10.41
CA LEU A 81 -3.22 -8.61 10.69
C LEU A 81 -3.53 -7.32 9.92
N ASP A 82 -2.60 -6.37 9.90
CA ASP A 82 -2.70 -5.16 9.08
C ASP A 82 -2.85 -5.50 7.59
N TYR A 83 -2.06 -6.45 7.10
CA TYR A 83 -2.18 -6.96 5.73
C TYR A 83 -3.58 -7.55 5.45
N LYS A 84 -4.15 -8.32 6.38
CA LYS A 84 -5.51 -8.87 6.22
C LYS A 84 -6.57 -7.78 6.11
N TYR A 85 -6.55 -6.79 7.00
CA TYR A 85 -7.48 -5.66 6.92
C TYR A 85 -7.26 -4.84 5.65
N TRP A 86 -6.02 -4.69 5.21
CA TRP A 86 -5.66 -4.02 3.98
C TRP A 86 -6.19 -4.75 2.74
N CYS A 87 -6.15 -6.08 2.70
CA CYS A 87 -6.79 -6.89 1.65
C CYS A 87 -8.31 -6.71 1.62
N GLN A 88 -8.97 -6.68 2.78
CA GLN A 88 -10.41 -6.42 2.86
C GLN A 88 -10.76 -5.02 2.33
N ALA A 89 -9.97 -4.01 2.67
CA ALA A 89 -10.13 -2.67 2.12
C ALA A 89 -9.94 -2.66 0.59
N ALA A 90 -8.96 -3.41 0.07
CA ALA A 90 -8.77 -3.56 -1.38
C ALA A 90 -10.00 -4.15 -2.07
N GLU A 91 -10.63 -5.16 -1.47
CA GLU A 91 -11.85 -5.77 -1.99
C GLU A 91 -13.03 -4.79 -2.00
N LEU A 92 -13.20 -3.98 -0.95
CA LEU A 92 -14.21 -2.93 -0.91
C LEU A 92 -13.99 -1.84 -1.96
N ILE A 93 -12.73 -1.51 -2.25
CA ILE A 93 -12.37 -0.55 -3.31
C ILE A 93 -12.67 -1.14 -4.68
N LYS A 94 -12.21 -2.38 -4.93
CA LYS A 94 -12.47 -3.13 -6.16
C LYS A 94 -13.96 -3.22 -6.48
N ASN A 95 -14.76 -3.57 -5.48
CA ASN A 95 -16.21 -3.74 -5.62
C ASN A 95 -16.99 -2.42 -5.59
N LYS A 96 -16.30 -1.27 -5.51
CA LYS A 96 -16.92 0.05 -5.34
C LYS A 96 -17.86 0.17 -4.13
N ALA A 97 -17.79 -0.78 -3.19
CA ALA A 97 -18.64 -0.83 -2.00
C ALA A 97 -18.41 0.37 -1.07
N HIS A 98 -17.19 0.93 -1.10
CA HIS A 98 -16.85 2.20 -0.43
C HIS A 98 -17.64 3.42 -0.90
N LEU A 99 -18.37 3.33 -2.02
CA LEU A 99 -19.24 4.39 -2.53
C LEU A 99 -20.69 4.28 -2.01
N THR A 100 -21.01 3.21 -1.27
CA THR A 100 -22.38 2.97 -0.79
C THR A 100 -22.60 3.58 0.59
N GLU A 101 -23.79 4.14 0.81
CA GLU A 101 -24.20 4.89 2.00
C GLU A 101 -23.98 4.13 3.32
N LYS A 102 -24.02 2.79 3.28
CA LYS A 102 -23.77 1.91 4.44
C LYS A 102 -22.38 2.08 5.07
N TRP A 103 -21.39 2.53 4.31
CA TRP A 103 -20.01 2.71 4.75
C TRP A 103 -19.62 4.19 4.94
N VAL A 104 -20.56 5.09 4.65
CA VAL A 104 -20.45 6.53 4.90
C VAL A 104 -21.10 6.79 6.27
N ARG A 105 -20.31 6.74 7.34
CA ARG A 105 -20.73 7.19 8.68
C ARG A 105 -19.95 8.43 9.07
#